data_AF-A0A920K663-F1
#
_entry.id   AF-A0A920K663-F1
#
_cell.length_a   1.000
_cell.length_b   1.000
_cell.length_c   1.000
_cell.angle_alpha   90.00
_cell.angle_beta   90.00
_cell.angle_gamma   90.00
#
_symmetry.space_group_name_H-M   'P 1'
#
loop_
_entity.id
_entity.type
_entity.pdbx_description
1 polymer ?
#
loop_
_entity_poly.entity_id
_entity_poly.type
_entity_poly.pdbx_seq_one_letter_code
_entity_poly.pdbx_strand_id
1 'polypeptide(L)'
;MSTFGVQGKVVNVHPGPVITLFEVEPAEGVRVNKFVQLADDLARVMEASSVRVIAPIPGKSSVGIEIPNRNPATVYFKSVVNSTLSLLKPILYLLLL
;
A
#
# COMPACT_ATOMS: atom_id res chain seq x y z
N MET A 1 -14.51 -10.33 2.11
CA MET A 1 -13.92 -9.37 3.06
C MET A 1 -14.98 -8.81 4.02
N SER A 2 -15.62 -9.69 4.80
CA SER A 2 -16.70 -9.30 5.75
C SER A 2 -16.26 -9.35 7.22
N THR A 3 -15.02 -9.75 7.52
CA THR A 3 -14.65 -10.19 8.88
C THR A 3 -14.22 -9.07 9.82
N PHE A 4 -13.90 -7.84 9.36
CA PHE A 4 -13.33 -6.78 10.22
C PHE A 4 -14.01 -5.41 10.09
N GLY A 5 -15.18 -5.34 9.44
CA GLY A 5 -15.98 -4.12 9.39
C GLY A 5 -15.31 -2.92 8.71
N VAL A 6 -14.32 -3.19 7.84
CA VAL A 6 -13.72 -2.22 6.92
C VAL A 6 -14.14 -2.66 5.52
N GLN A 7 -15.13 -1.97 4.99
CA GLN A 7 -15.54 -2.13 3.61
C GLN A 7 -14.92 -1.01 2.80
N GLY A 8 -14.34 -1.37 1.67
CA GLY A 8 -13.73 -0.43 0.75
C GLY A 8 -13.51 -1.10 -0.60
N LYS A 9 -13.37 -0.29 -1.63
CA LYS A 9 -13.14 -0.74 -2.99
C LYS A 9 -11.70 -0.46 -3.36
N VAL A 10 -10.99 -1.47 -3.86
CA VAL A 10 -9.68 -1.24 -4.48
C VAL A 10 -9.90 -0.47 -5.77
N VAL A 11 -9.35 0.74 -5.85
CA VAL A 11 -9.49 1.62 -7.01
C VAL A 11 -8.25 1.60 -7.90
N ASN A 12 -7.05 1.47 -7.31
CA ASN A 12 -5.80 1.32 -8.06
C ASN A 12 -4.87 0.32 -7.36
N VAL A 13 -4.00 -0.29 -8.15
CA VAL A 13 -2.92 -1.17 -7.67
C VAL A 13 -1.62 -0.73 -8.32
N HIS A 14 -0.62 -0.48 -7.49
CA HIS A 14 0.72 -0.06 -7.90
C HIS A 14 1.74 -1.09 -7.42
N PRO A 15 2.03 -2.13 -8.23
CA PRO A 15 3.03 -3.12 -7.89
C PRO A 15 4.44 -2.52 -8.01
N GLY A 16 5.21 -2.63 -6.93
CA GLY A 16 6.63 -2.36 -6.91
C GLY A 16 7.46 -3.64 -6.83
N PRO A 17 8.80 -3.54 -6.84
CA PRO A 17 9.68 -4.71 -6.78
C PRO A 17 9.61 -5.44 -5.42
N VAL A 18 9.47 -4.69 -4.32
CA VAL A 18 9.50 -5.25 -2.95
C VAL A 18 8.10 -5.33 -2.35
N ILE A 19 7.27 -4.33 -2.63
CA ILE A 19 5.93 -4.23 -2.08
C ILE A 19 4.93 -3.80 -3.16
N THR A 20 3.64 -3.98 -2.89
CA THR A 20 2.54 -3.48 -3.72
C THR A 20 1.70 -2.49 -2.90
N LEU A 21 1.41 -1.33 -3.48
CA LEU A 21 0.49 -0.35 -2.92
C LEU A 21 -0.90 -0.55 -3.50
N PHE A 22 -1.88 -0.78 -2.63
CA PHE A 22 -3.30 -0.82 -2.97
C PHE A 22 -3.93 0.50 -2.56
N GLU A 23 -4.51 1.23 -3.51
CA GLU A 23 -5.36 2.37 -3.20
C GLU A 23 -6.78 1.85 -2.97
N VAL A 24 -7.29 2.07 -1.76
CA VAL A 24 -8.62 1.63 -1.34
C VAL A 24 -9.47 2.84 -1.04
N GLU A 25 -10.59 2.96 -1.73
CA GLU A 25 -11.62 3.94 -1.41
C GLU A 25 -12.53 3.37 -0.30
N PRO A 26 -12.61 4.00 0.88
CA PRO A 26 -13.52 3.55 1.94
C PRO A 26 -14.97 3.59 1.48
N ALA A 27 -15.78 2.62 1.92
CA ALA A 27 -17.23 2.71 1.74
C ALA A 27 -17.80 3.89 2.55
N GLU A 28 -18.98 4.36 2.16
CA GLU A 28 -19.66 5.45 2.85
C GLU A 28 -19.82 5.16 4.36
N GLY A 29 -19.46 6.14 5.21
CA GLY A 29 -19.49 5.99 6.67
C GLY A 29 -18.31 5.24 7.29
N VAL A 30 -17.38 4.69 6.49
CA VAL A 30 -16.15 4.07 7.02
C VAL A 30 -15.09 5.14 7.30
N ARG A 31 -14.71 5.28 8.57
CA ARG A 31 -13.64 6.21 8.97
C ARG A 31 -12.27 5.70 8.52
N VAL A 32 -11.48 6.58 7.91
CA VAL A 32 -10.11 6.31 7.46
C VAL A 32 -9.21 5.77 8.59
N ASN A 33 -9.35 6.30 9.81
CA ASN A 33 -8.59 5.83 10.98
C ASN A 33 -8.81 4.34 11.31
N LYS A 34 -9.93 3.76 10.87
CA LYS A 34 -10.22 2.34 11.11
C LYS A 34 -9.26 1.42 10.35
N PHE A 35 -8.76 1.84 9.19
CA PHE A 35 -7.76 1.09 8.44
C PHE A 35 -6.42 1.04 9.19
N VAL A 36 -6.01 2.18 9.77
CA VAL A 36 -4.77 2.28 10.56
C VAL A 36 -4.86 1.40 11.81
N GLN A 37 -6.01 1.41 12.50
CA GLN A 37 -6.23 0.58 13.70
C GLN A 37 -6.25 -0.92 13.41
N LEU A 38 -6.55 -1.33 12.17
CA LEU A 38 -6.65 -2.73 11.76
C LEU A 38 -5.44 -3.19 10.94
N ALA A 39 -4.34 -2.44 10.93
CA ALA A 39 -3.15 -2.79 10.14
C ALA A 39 -2.63 -4.21 10.45
N ASP A 40 -2.59 -4.59 11.72
CA ASP A 40 -2.12 -5.92 12.16
C ASP A 40 -3.08 -7.04 11.72
N ASP A 41 -4.39 -6.80 11.86
CA ASP A 41 -5.42 -7.75 11.42
C ASP A 41 -5.42 -7.90 9.89
N LEU A 42 -5.23 -6.79 9.16
CA LEU A 42 -5.07 -6.79 7.70
C LEU A 42 -3.85 -7.60 7.29
N ALA A 43 -2.70 -7.41 7.94
CA ALA A 43 -1.50 -8.20 7.67
C ALA A 43 -1.76 -9.70 7.84
N ARG A 44 -2.46 -10.09 8.93
CA ARG A 44 -2.83 -11.48 9.20
C ARG A 44 -3.73 -12.06 8.12
N VAL A 45 -4.78 -11.35 7.71
CA VAL A 45 -5.73 -11.80 6.68
C VAL A 45 -5.08 -11.91 5.31
N MET A 46 -4.11 -11.06 5.02
CA MET A 46 -3.41 -11.03 3.73
C MET A 46 -2.17 -11.93 3.70
N GLU A 47 -1.92 -12.69 4.76
CA GLU A 47 -0.75 -13.57 4.92
C GLU A 47 0.57 -12.80 4.72
N ALA A 48 0.59 -11.53 5.13
CA ALA A 48 1.73 -10.65 5.01
C ALA A 48 2.47 -10.54 6.34
N SER A 49 3.79 -10.33 6.30
CA SER A 49 4.59 -10.10 7.50
C SER A 49 4.19 -8.82 8.23
N SER A 50 3.80 -7.80 7.49
CA SER A 50 3.33 -6.52 7.98
C SER A 50 2.57 -5.80 6.87
N VAL A 51 1.75 -4.82 7.26
CA VAL A 51 1.06 -3.90 6.35
C VAL A 51 1.32 -2.48 6.82
N ARG A 52 1.61 -1.57 5.90
CA ARG A 52 1.68 -0.14 6.19
C ARG A 52 0.45 0.55 5.61
N VAL A 53 -0.25 1.32 6.44
CA VAL A 53 -1.44 2.08 6.05
C VAL A 53 -1.08 3.55 5.97
N ILE A 54 -1.23 4.13 4.78
CA ILE A 54 -1.10 5.57 4.52
C ILE A 54 -2.51 6.15 4.41
N ALA A 55 -2.87 7.03 5.33
CA ALA A 55 -4.24 7.49 5.45
C ALA A 55 -4.28 8.94 5.98
N PRO A 56 -4.93 9.89 5.27
CA PRO A 56 -5.40 9.84 3.88
C PRO A 56 -4.27 10.08 2.86
N ILE A 57 -4.42 9.61 1.62
CA ILE A 57 -3.49 9.99 0.54
C ILE A 57 -3.71 11.47 0.20
N PRO A 58 -2.68 12.33 0.20
CA PRO A 58 -2.82 13.74 -0.16
C PRO A 58 -3.48 13.93 -1.53
N GLY A 59 -4.56 14.71 -1.58
CA GLY A 59 -5.30 14.98 -2.82
C GLY A 59 -6.24 13.86 -3.28
N LYS A 60 -6.42 12.78 -2.51
CA LYS A 60 -7.38 11.70 -2.79
C LYS A 60 -8.22 11.38 -1.54
N SER A 61 -9.43 10.86 -1.75
CA SER A 61 -10.28 10.28 -0.70
C SER A 61 -9.91 8.84 -0.32
N SER A 62 -8.85 8.30 -0.93
CA SER A 62 -8.41 6.92 -0.79
C SER A 62 -7.37 6.73 0.32
N VAL A 63 -7.30 5.51 0.81
CA VAL A 63 -6.29 4.99 1.74
C VAL A 63 -5.29 4.16 0.96
N GLY A 64 -4.00 4.38 1.19
CA GLY A 64 -2.93 3.55 0.66
C GLY A 64 -2.63 2.39 1.60
N ILE A 65 -2.64 1.16 1.09
CA ILE A 65 -2.27 -0.03 1.85
C ILE A 65 -1.08 -0.68 1.16
N GLU A 66 0.07 -0.60 1.81
CA GLU A 66 1.32 -1.19 1.37
C GLU A 66 1.48 -2.60 1.92
N ILE A 67 1.75 -3.54 1.02
CA ILE A 67 1.83 -4.97 1.35
C ILE A 67 3.11 -5.54 0.74
N PRO A 68 3.95 -6.23 1.53
CA PRO A 68 5.08 -6.99 1.02
C PRO A 68 4.66 -7.96 -0.07
N ASN A 69 5.43 -8.00 -1.16
CA ASN A 69 5.23 -9.00 -2.19
C ASN A 69 5.60 -10.38 -1.65
N ARG A 70 4.87 -11.43 -2.05
CA ARG A 70 5.20 -12.82 -1.69
C ARG A 70 6.60 -13.25 -2.13
N ASN A 71 7.07 -12.70 -3.25
CA ASN A 71 8.43 -12.89 -3.76
C ASN A 71 9.06 -11.51 -4.05
N PRO A 72 9.67 -10.85 -3.05
CA PRO A 72 10.26 -9.54 -3.24
C PRO A 72 11.54 -9.64 -4.09
N ALA A 73 11.67 -8.74 -5.06
CA ALA A 73 12.84 -8.68 -5.93
C ALA A 73 14.02 -7.98 -5.24
N THR A 74 15.23 -8.51 -5.42
CA THR A 74 16.46 -7.83 -5.00
C THR A 74 16.69 -6.59 -5.87
N VAL A 75 16.72 -5.42 -5.24
CA VAL A 75 17.02 -4.15 -5.93
C VAL A 75 18.51 -3.84 -5.78
N TYR A 76 19.26 -3.88 -6.89
CA TYR A 76 20.68 -3.57 -6.91
C TYR A 76 20.92 -2.06 -6.91
N PHE A 77 21.95 -1.61 -6.19
CA PHE A 77 22.37 -0.21 -6.16
C PHE A 77 22.62 0.38 -7.55
N LYS A 78 23.27 -0.40 -8.44
CA LYS A 78 23.50 0.00 -9.84
C LYS A 78 22.19 0.28 -10.59
N SER A 79 21.13 -0.47 -10.31
CA SER A 79 19.81 -0.25 -10.92
C SER A 79 19.23 1.08 -10.47
N VAL A 80 19.41 1.46 -9.19
CA VAL A 80 18.92 2.74 -8.67
C VAL A 80 19.65 3.92 -9.31
N VAL A 81 20.98 3.85 -9.43
CA VAL A 81 21.82 4.93 -10.00
C VAL A 81 21.61 5.10 -11.50
N ASN A 82 21.38 4.01 -12.24
CA ASN A 82 21.22 4.05 -13.70
C ASN A 82 19.77 4.21 -14.17
N SER A 83 18.79 4.15 -13.26
CA SER A 83 17.39 4.32 -13.64
C SER A 83 17.07 5.79 -13.89
N THR A 84 16.50 6.10 -15.05
CA THR A 84 15.78 7.36 -15.25
C THR A 84 14.62 7.38 -14.25
N LEU A 85 14.40 8.52 -13.59
CA LEU A 85 13.49 8.74 -12.45
C LEU A 85 12.09 8.07 -12.53
N SER A 86 11.63 7.74 -13.75
CA SER A 86 10.42 6.95 -14.04
C SER A 86 10.35 5.59 -13.34
N LEU A 87 11.44 4.80 -13.29
CA LEU A 87 11.42 3.47 -12.66
C LEU A 87 11.45 3.55 -11.13
N LEU A 88 11.87 4.70 -10.60
CA LEU A 88 11.89 4.99 -9.18
C LEU A 88 10.58 5.59 -8.70
N LYS A 89 9.67 6.04 -9.57
CA LYS A 89 8.41 6.68 -9.15
C LYS A 89 7.59 5.86 -8.14
N PRO A 90 7.37 4.54 -8.33
CA PRO A 90 6.64 3.75 -7.33
C PRO A 90 7.39 3.66 -5.99
N ILE A 91 8.72 3.59 -6.04
CA ILE A 91 9.61 3.46 -4.87
C ILE A 91 9.76 4.80 -4.13
N LEU A 92 9.82 5.91 -4.87
CA LEU A 92 10.03 7.26 -4.36
C LEU A 92 8.72 7.87 -3.86
N TYR A 93 7.60 7.59 -4.52
CA TYR A 93 6.26 7.91 -4.01
C TYR A 93 6.02 7.25 -2.65
N LEU A 94 6.56 6.05 -2.47
CA LEU A 94 6.54 5.32 -1.23
C LEU A 94 7.46 5.91 -0.13
N LEU A 95 8.58 6.50 -0.53
CA LEU A 95 9.57 7.11 0.38
C LEU A 95 9.17 8.53 0.82
N LEU A 96 8.30 9.20 0.05
CA LEU A 96 7.86 10.58 0.25
C LEU A 96 6.53 10.71 1.03
N LEU A 97 5.85 9.60 1.32
CA LEU A 97 4.62 9.51 2.13
C LEU A 97 4.89 8.79 3.44
#